data_AF-A0A8T7HRP4-F1
#
_entry.id   AF-A0A8T7HRP4-F1
#
_cell.length_a   1.000
_cell.length_b   1.000
_cell.length_c   1.000
_cell.angle_alpha   90.00
_cell.angle_beta   90.00
_cell.angle_gamma   90.00
#
_symmetry.space_group_name_H-M   'P 1'
#
loop_
_entity.id
_entity.type
_entity.pdbx_description
1 polymer ?
#
loop_
_entity_poly.entity_id
_entity_poly.type
_entity_poly.pdbx_seq_one_letter_code
_entity_poly.pdbx_strand_id
1 'polypeptide(L)' 'MAEDIKTELLKILTPIFGKDVQKLIQDNYDSSKPDELIALAHHMLSGYMGEDNANKKLTAFLSRFPKLKLRID' A
#
# COMPACT_ATOMS: atom_id res chain seq x y z
N MET A 1 -9.85 -16.98 -5.36
CA MET A 1 -8.59 -16.71 -4.66
C MET A 1 -8.60 -15.24 -4.32
N ALA A 2 -8.69 -14.87 -3.03
CA ALA A 2 -8.67 -13.46 -2.66
C ALA A 2 -7.25 -12.94 -2.90
N GLU A 3 -7.09 -12.01 -3.86
CA GLU A 3 -5.85 -11.26 -3.98
C GLU A 3 -5.63 -10.51 -2.66
N ASP A 4 -4.57 -10.87 -1.94
CA ASP A 4 -4.25 -10.26 -0.65
C ASP A 4 -3.65 -8.87 -0.93
N ILE A 5 -4.24 -7.84 -0.34
CA ILE A 5 -3.81 -6.45 -0.55
C ILE A 5 -2.32 -6.28 -0.27
N LYS A 6 -1.80 -7.01 0.73
CA LYS A 6 -0.38 -7.02 1.11
C LYS A 6 0.48 -7.40 -0.08
N THR A 7 0.12 -8.45 -0.82
CA THR A 7 0.89 -8.91 -1.99
C THR A 7 0.88 -7.89 -3.12
N GLU A 8 -0.27 -7.31 -3.47
CA GLU A 8 -0.33 -6.32 -4.55
C GLU A 8 0.37 -5.00 -4.17
N LEU A 9 0.26 -4.58 -2.91
CA LEU A 9 0.92 -3.38 -2.39
C LEU A 9 2.44 -3.55 -2.37
N LEU A 10 2.93 -4.74 -2.00
CA LEU A 10 4.34 -5.11 -2.11
C LEU A 10 4.86 -5.05 -3.55
N LYS A 11 4.06 -5.45 -4.56
CA LYS A 11 4.48 -5.32 -5.97
C LYS A 11 4.71 -3.87 -6.40
N ILE A 12 4.03 -2.91 -5.77
CA ILE A 12 4.21 -1.48 -6.04
C ILE A 12 5.42 -0.92 -5.27
N LEU A 13 5.57 -1.30 -4.00
CA LEU A 13 6.60 -0.73 -3.12
C LEU A 13 7.99 -1.35 -3.35
N THR A 14 8.08 -2.67 -3.56
CA THR A 14 9.36 -3.38 -3.76
C THR A 14 10.23 -2.81 -4.89
N PRO A 15 9.72 -2.46 -6.09
CA PRO A 15 10.55 -1.87 -7.13
C PRO A 15 11.00 -0.42 -6.84
N ILE A 16 10.31 0.29 -5.93
CA ILE A 16 10.64 1.68 -5.58
C ILE A 16 11.63 1.72 -4.41
N PHE A 17 11.36 0.94 -3.37
CA PHE A 17 12.10 0.99 -2.10
C PHE A 17 12.98 -0.24 -1.84
N GLY A 18 12.93 -1.24 -2.72
CA GLY A 18 13.73 -2.46 -2.60
C GLY A 18 13.10 -3.54 -1.72
N LYS A 19 13.87 -4.61 -1.52
CA LYS A 19 13.44 -5.80 -0.77
C LYS A 19 13.36 -5.57 0.74
N ASP A 20 14.02 -4.55 1.27
CA ASP A 20 14.00 -4.24 2.71
C ASP A 20 12.59 -3.87 3.17
N VAL A 21 11.89 -3.05 2.39
CA VAL A 21 10.49 -2.69 2.64
C VAL A 21 9.58 -3.90 2.49
N GLN A 22 9.87 -4.77 1.53
CA GLN A 22 9.13 -6.02 1.39
C GLN A 22 9.19 -6.85 2.66
N LYS A 23 10.39 -7.01 3.21
CA LYS A 23 10.60 -7.77 4.45
C LYS A 23 9.96 -7.08 5.65
N LEU A 24 10.12 -5.76 5.78
CA LEU A 24 9.51 -4.99 6.87
C LEU A 24 7.98 -5.12 6.89
N ILE A 25 7.34 -5.02 5.73
CA ILE A 25 5.90 -5.20 5.57
C ILE A 25 5.49 -6.66 5.84
N GLN A 26 6.29 -7.62 5.41
CA GLN A 26 6.01 -9.03 5.68
C GLN A 26 6.05 -9.36 7.18
N ASP A 27 7.05 -8.84 7.90
CA ASP A 27 7.33 -9.15 9.29
C ASP A 27 6.45 -8.34 10.27
N ASN A 28 6.08 -7.10 9.94
CA ASN A 28 5.43 -6.18 10.87
C ASN A 28 3.95 -5.91 10.59
N TYR A 29 3.46 -6.21 9.37
CA TYR A 29 2.09 -5.87 9.00
C TYR A 29 1.25 -7.12 8.76
N ASP A 30 0.10 -7.17 9.41
CA ASP A 30 -0.84 -8.27 9.30
C ASP A 30 -1.81 -8.04 8.13
N SER A 31 -2.07 -9.07 7.34
CA SER A 31 -3.04 -9.02 6.23
C SER A 31 -4.48 -8.75 6.70
N SER A 32 -4.76 -8.95 7.99
CA SER A 32 -6.03 -8.59 8.63
C SER A 32 -6.21 -7.08 8.85
N LYS A 33 -5.16 -6.27 8.71
CA LYS A 33 -5.16 -4.82 8.91
C LYS A 33 -4.70 -4.05 7.66
N PRO A 34 -5.54 -4.03 6.63
CA PRO A 34 -5.18 -3.41 5.36
C PRO A 34 -5.02 -1.88 5.47
N ASP A 35 -5.71 -1.22 6.38
CA ASP A 35 -5.65 0.24 6.54
C ASP A 35 -4.25 0.72 6.97
N GLU A 36 -3.58 -0.03 7.88
CA GLU A 36 -2.21 0.28 8.32
C GLU A 36 -1.20 0.15 7.16
N LEU A 37 -1.35 -0.88 6.32
CA LEU A 37 -0.54 -1.08 5.11
C LEU A 37 -0.72 0.06 4.10
N ILE A 38 -1.95 0.52 3.93
CA ILE A 38 -2.29 1.59 2.98
C ILE A 38 -1.74 2.92 3.47
N ALA A 39 -1.87 3.22 4.76
CA ALA A 39 -1.31 4.42 5.38
C ALA A 39 0.23 4.44 5.28
N LEU A 40 0.90 3.31 5.51
CA LEU A 40 2.34 3.20 5.31
C LEU A 40 2.72 3.46 3.85
N ALA A 41 2.04 2.80 2.90
CA ALA A 41 2.28 3.00 1.48
C ALA A 41 2.11 4.46 1.08
N HIS A 42 1.08 5.12 1.63
CA HIS A 42 0.85 6.55 1.40
C HIS A 42 2.00 7.38 1.90
N HIS A 43 2.41 7.19 3.15
CA HIS A 43 3.52 7.93 3.74
C HIS A 43 4.82 7.76 2.93
N MET A 44 5.14 6.52 2.57
CA MET A 44 6.34 6.20 1.80
C MET A 44 6.31 6.81 0.39
N LEU A 45 5.21 6.61 -0.33
CA LEU A 45 5.04 7.17 -1.68
C LEU A 45 5.05 8.69 -1.64
N SER A 46 4.39 9.32 -0.66
CA SER A 46 4.36 10.78 -0.51
C SER A 46 5.76 11.34 -0.27
N GLY A 47 6.58 10.66 0.54
CA GLY A 47 7.99 11.04 0.74
C GLY A 47 8.86 10.88 -0.51
N TYR A 48 8.53 9.93 -1.39
CA TYR A 48 9.32 9.64 -2.60
C TYR A 48 8.92 10.47 -3.82
N MET A 49 7.63 10.67 -4.08
CA MET A 49 7.11 11.31 -5.30
C MET A 49 6.18 12.51 -5.06
N GLY A 50 5.98 12.92 -3.81
CA GLY A 50 5.06 13.96 -3.41
C GLY A 50 3.63 13.46 -3.15
N GLU A 51 2.90 14.19 -2.30
CA GLU A 51 1.59 13.81 -1.79
C GLU A 51 0.53 13.61 -2.89
N ASP A 52 0.46 14.54 -3.86
CA ASP A 52 -0.49 14.44 -4.98
C ASP A 52 -0.29 13.17 -5.82
N ASN A 53 0.96 12.81 -6.09
CA ASN A 53 1.28 11.64 -6.90
C ASN A 53 1.06 10.35 -6.12
N ALA A 54 1.39 10.34 -4.83
CA ALA A 54 1.12 9.23 -3.95
C ALA A 54 -0.38 8.95 -3.82
N ASN A 55 -1.18 9.99 -3.57
CA ASN A 55 -2.64 9.89 -3.51
C ASN A 55 -3.24 9.35 -4.81
N LYS A 56 -2.78 9.82 -5.97
CA LYS A 56 -3.22 9.28 -7.27
C LYS A 56 -2.90 7.79 -7.42
N LYS A 57 -1.67 7.39 -7.10
CA LYS A 57 -1.24 5.97 -7.20
C LYS A 57 -2.02 5.08 -6.23
N LEU A 58 -2.22 5.53 -5.00
CA LEU A 58 -2.99 4.80 -4.00
C LEU A 58 -4.47 4.72 -4.35
N THR A 59 -5.08 5.80 -4.81
CA THR A 59 -6.47 5.78 -5.26
C THR A 59 -6.67 4.78 -6.40
N ALA A 60 -5.76 4.77 -7.38
CA ALA A 60 -5.79 3.80 -8.49
C ALA A 60 -5.52 2.36 -8.03
N PHE A 61 -4.73 2.17 -6.98
CA PHE A 61 -4.54 0.86 -6.35
C PHE A 61 -5.80 0.40 -5.63
N LEU A 62 -6.38 1.25 -4.78
CA LEU A 62 -7.58 0.96 -4.00
C LEU A 62 -8.81 0.74 -4.88
N SER A 63 -8.88 1.36 -6.07
CA SER A 63 -9.97 1.08 -7.02
C SER A 63 -9.99 -0.37 -7.51
N ARG A 64 -8.85 -1.10 -7.46
CA ARG A 64 -8.78 -2.55 -7.74
C ARG A 64 -9.30 -3.39 -6.57
N PHE A 65 -9.46 -2.79 -5.39
CA PHE A 65 -9.91 -3.44 -4.16
C PHE A 65 -11.20 -2.79 -3.64
N PRO A 66 -12.35 -2.99 -4.30
CA PRO A 66 -13.61 -2.34 -3.91
C PRO A 66 -14.13 -2.73 -2.52
N LYS A 67 -13.63 -3.83 -1.93
CA LYS A 67 -13.94 -4.25 -0.55
C LYS A 67 -13.20 -3.41 0.50
N LEU A 68 -12.10 -2.77 0.11
CA LEU A 68 -11.26 -1.93 0.94
C LEU A 68 -11.70 -0.47 0.84
N LYS A 69 -13.01 -0.22 0.88
CA LYS A 69 -13.55 1.14 1.02
C LYS A 69 -13.04 1.72 2.34
N LEU A 70 -11.82 2.23 2.31
CA LEU A 70 -11.31 3.18 3.27
C LEU A 70 -12.35 4.29 3.31
N ARG A 71 -13.03 4.39 4.45
CA ARG A 71 -13.65 5.64 4.85
C ARG A 71 -12.50 6.61 5.05
N ILE A 72 -12.09 7.25 3.96
CA ILE A 72 -11.36 8.51 4.04
C ILE A 72 -12.47 9.50 4.40
N ASP A 73 -12.67 9.69 5.71
CA ASP A 73 -13.54 10.73 6.28
C ASP A 73 -12.76 12.04 6.31
#